data_AF-A0A1S3K3F4-F1
#
_entry.id   AF-A0A1S3K3F4-F1
#
_cell.length_a   1.000
_cell.length_b   1.000
_cell.length_c   1.000
_cell.angle_alpha   90.00
_cell.angle_beta   90.00
_cell.angle_gamma   90.00
#
_symmetry.space_group_name_H-M   'P 1'
#
loop_
_entity.id
_entity.type
_entity.pdbx_description
1 polymer ?
#
loop_
_entity_poly.entity_id
_entity_poly.type
_entity_poly.pdbx_seq_one_letter_code
_entity_poly.pdbx_strand_id
1 'polypeptide(L)'
;MAFKPNALLLLALILSLQHIRCDDKQDRKKEGKEEKELKDRLGALEFQVGQLLGGNLAQARRSCSDWLRDGFTLNGHYLVDPDGLRGVSEFLVWCDMSKTPPVAVIHHDKEDRMRIDGFEGKGEYKMDIVYATSSQHISALMERSGPCRQRLRYECQGSIIYSETSRTDPYSWWEGNGKEIKTYWPGGNPHMGGCECYKTKSCAGGNKCNCNRNDPALREDSGDVTDKELLPITGLRIGDTGDRNEHSFVTLGPLLCEN
;
A
#
# COMPACT_ATOMS: atom_id res chain seq x y z
N MET A 1 -39.28 22.20 -68.19
CA MET A 1 -38.37 23.36 -68.05
C MET A 1 -37.47 23.11 -66.86
N ALA A 2 -36.17 23.05 -67.09
CA ALA A 2 -35.16 23.10 -66.04
C ALA A 2 -35.19 24.47 -65.35
N PHE A 3 -34.84 24.53 -64.06
CA PHE A 3 -33.86 25.49 -63.51
C PHE A 3 -33.50 25.08 -62.07
N LYS A 4 -32.25 24.63 -61.88
CA LYS A 4 -31.52 24.73 -60.60
C LYS A 4 -31.23 26.21 -60.35
N PRO A 5 -31.21 26.66 -59.09
CA PRO A 5 -29.93 26.87 -58.40
C PRO A 5 -30.00 26.37 -56.93
N ASN A 6 -28.94 26.07 -56.20
CA ASN A 6 -27.58 26.56 -56.28
C ASN A 6 -26.63 25.52 -55.67
N ALA A 7 -25.77 24.93 -56.50
CA ALA A 7 -24.65 24.11 -56.06
C ALA A 7 -23.58 24.92 -55.28
N LEU A 8 -23.68 26.26 -55.26
CA LEU A 8 -22.79 27.13 -54.50
C LEU A 8 -22.98 27.04 -52.97
N LEU A 9 -24.18 26.71 -52.46
CA LEU A 9 -24.37 26.63 -51.01
C LEU A 9 -23.79 25.34 -50.40
N LEU A 10 -23.77 24.24 -51.17
CA LEU A 10 -23.16 22.99 -50.72
C LEU A 10 -21.64 23.02 -50.80
N LEU A 11 -21.06 23.75 -51.76
CA LEU A 11 -19.61 23.94 -51.84
C LEU A 11 -19.05 24.84 -50.74
N ALA A 12 -19.82 25.84 -50.25
CA ALA A 12 -19.38 26.70 -49.16
C ALA A 12 -19.28 25.98 -47.81
N LEU A 13 -20.16 25.01 -47.53
CA LEU A 13 -20.10 24.17 -46.31
C LEU A 13 -19.01 23.10 -46.36
N ILE A 14 -18.65 22.62 -47.56
CA ILE A 14 -17.56 21.65 -47.72
C ILE A 14 -16.19 22.37 -47.68
N LEU A 15 -16.09 23.62 -48.15
CA LEU A 15 -14.87 24.43 -48.06
C LEU A 15 -14.59 24.97 -46.65
N SER A 16 -15.59 25.14 -45.79
CA SER A 16 -15.36 25.46 -44.36
C SER A 16 -14.95 24.25 -43.52
N LEU A 17 -15.20 23.02 -44.00
CA LEU A 17 -14.73 21.77 -43.37
C LEU A 17 -13.32 21.35 -43.84
N GLN A 18 -12.76 22.01 -44.87
CA GLN A 18 -11.39 21.77 -45.34
C GLN A 18 -10.32 22.62 -44.65
N HIS A 19 -10.66 23.35 -43.58
CA HIS A 19 -9.67 24.03 -42.71
C HIS A 19 -9.49 23.38 -41.34
N ILE A 20 -10.08 22.20 -41.09
CA ILE A 20 -9.88 21.44 -39.86
C ILE A 20 -9.43 20.02 -40.22
N ARG A 21 -8.29 19.90 -40.88
CA ARG A 21 -7.60 18.61 -41.10
C ARG A 21 -6.17 18.86 -41.61
N CYS A 22 -5.33 19.49 -40.79
CA CYS A 22 -3.88 19.44 -41.00
C CYS A 22 -3.01 19.35 -39.74
N ASP A 23 -3.55 19.35 -38.51
CA ASP A 23 -2.67 19.31 -37.32
C ASP A 23 -2.47 17.92 -36.70
N ASP A 24 -3.33 16.93 -36.92
CA ASP A 24 -3.25 15.63 -36.23
C ASP A 24 -2.08 14.71 -36.67
N LYS A 25 -1.48 14.94 -37.85
CA LYS A 25 -0.23 14.23 -38.25
C LYS A 25 1.03 14.96 -37.82
N GLN A 26 0.94 16.27 -37.66
CA GLN A 26 2.05 17.13 -37.29
C GLN A 26 2.24 17.10 -35.76
N ASP A 27 1.13 17.07 -35.01
CA ASP A 27 1.11 16.90 -33.57
C ASP A 27 1.61 15.52 -33.14
N ARG A 28 1.13 14.42 -33.73
CA ARG A 28 1.68 13.08 -33.43
C ARG A 28 3.17 12.92 -33.78
N LYS A 29 3.63 13.58 -34.85
CA LYS A 29 5.06 13.62 -35.19
C LYS A 29 5.87 14.47 -34.21
N LYS A 30 5.27 15.53 -33.67
CA LYS A 30 5.86 16.42 -32.69
C LYS A 30 5.94 15.74 -31.32
N GLU A 31 4.86 15.10 -30.88
CA GLU A 31 4.81 14.28 -29.65
C GLU A 31 5.82 13.13 -29.69
N GLY A 32 5.88 12.37 -30.80
CA GLY A 32 6.87 11.30 -30.94
C GLY A 32 8.31 11.81 -31.01
N LYS A 33 8.52 13.05 -31.48
CA LYS A 33 9.83 13.70 -31.48
C LYS A 33 10.22 14.18 -30.09
N GLU A 34 9.28 14.75 -29.33
CA GLU A 34 9.49 15.18 -27.95
C GLU A 34 9.71 13.96 -27.02
N GLU A 35 8.96 12.88 -27.18
CA GLU A 35 9.17 11.63 -26.42
C GLU A 35 10.55 11.02 -26.70
N LYS A 36 10.96 11.01 -27.97
CA LYS A 36 12.30 10.54 -28.37
C LYS A 36 13.39 11.43 -27.77
N GLU A 37 13.23 12.74 -27.85
CA GLU A 37 14.18 13.70 -27.28
C GLU A 37 14.26 13.57 -25.75
N LEU A 38 13.13 13.31 -25.09
CA LEU A 38 13.08 13.05 -23.65
C LEU A 38 13.80 11.74 -23.29
N LYS A 39 13.60 10.67 -24.07
CA LYS A 39 14.30 9.38 -23.90
C LYS A 39 15.81 9.50 -24.15
N ASP A 40 16.20 10.22 -25.18
CA ASP A 40 17.61 10.46 -25.51
C ASP A 40 18.29 11.29 -24.39
N ARG A 41 17.59 12.30 -23.85
CA ARG A 41 18.07 13.10 -22.70
C ARG A 41 18.10 12.30 -21.40
N LEU A 42 17.13 11.40 -21.18
CA LEU A 42 17.12 10.49 -20.04
C LEU A 42 18.30 9.53 -20.10
N GLY A 43 18.56 8.89 -21.25
CA GLY A 43 19.72 8.01 -21.43
C GLY A 43 21.06 8.73 -21.27
N ALA A 44 21.15 9.98 -21.75
CA ALA A 44 22.34 10.80 -21.52
C ALA A 44 22.52 11.17 -20.05
N LEU A 45 21.42 11.47 -19.34
CA LEU A 45 21.44 11.75 -17.91
C LEU A 45 21.85 10.51 -17.11
N GLU A 46 21.27 9.34 -17.41
CA GLU A 46 21.64 8.05 -16.84
C GLU A 46 23.13 7.75 -17.04
N PHE A 47 23.66 8.02 -18.23
CA PHE A 47 25.07 7.84 -18.54
C PHE A 47 25.98 8.83 -17.77
N GLN A 48 25.62 10.11 -17.74
CA GLN A 48 26.38 11.14 -17.00
C GLN A 48 26.37 10.89 -15.48
N VAL A 49 25.23 10.47 -14.95
CA VAL A 49 25.07 10.00 -13.57
C VAL A 49 25.97 8.78 -13.33
N GLY A 50 25.98 7.81 -14.24
CA GLY A 50 26.87 6.64 -14.17
C GLY A 50 28.36 6.98 -14.20
N GLN A 51 28.76 8.02 -14.93
CA GLN A 51 30.15 8.48 -15.01
C GLN A 51 30.59 9.32 -13.81
N LEU A 52 29.74 10.21 -13.30
CA LEU A 52 30.03 11.03 -12.11
C LEU A 52 30.13 10.17 -10.83
N LEU A 53 29.43 9.04 -10.81
CA LEU A 53 29.34 8.14 -9.67
C LEU A 53 30.32 6.95 -9.76
N GLY A 54 31.22 6.95 -10.75
CA GLY A 54 32.38 6.06 -10.80
C GLY A 54 32.06 4.57 -10.83
N GLY A 55 31.44 4.05 -11.90
CA GLY A 55 31.59 2.65 -12.36
C GLY A 55 31.23 1.49 -11.41
N ASN A 56 30.76 1.74 -10.19
CA ASN A 56 30.48 0.72 -9.17
C ASN A 56 29.25 1.06 -8.30
N LEU A 57 28.50 2.10 -8.65
CA LEU A 57 27.33 2.59 -7.88
C LEU A 57 26.00 1.88 -8.20
N ALA A 58 25.97 1.04 -9.24
CA ALA A 58 24.78 0.29 -9.63
C ALA A 58 24.69 -1.10 -8.98
N GLN A 59 25.60 -1.44 -8.05
CA GLN A 59 25.55 -2.72 -7.37
C GLN A 59 24.62 -2.61 -6.16
N ALA A 60 23.49 -3.30 -6.24
CA ALA A 60 22.58 -3.47 -5.12
C ALA A 60 23.33 -3.92 -3.86
N ARG A 61 22.90 -3.42 -2.70
CA ARG A 61 23.36 -3.90 -1.40
C ARG A 61 22.35 -4.83 -0.78
N ARG A 62 22.73 -5.63 0.22
CA ARG A 62 21.77 -6.59 0.78
C ARG A 62 20.70 -5.93 1.64
N SER A 63 20.96 -4.73 2.13
CA SER A 63 20.04 -4.05 3.04
C SER A 63 20.28 -2.53 3.13
N CYS A 64 19.40 -1.84 3.85
CA CYS A 64 19.57 -0.43 4.17
C CYS A 64 20.79 -0.19 5.07
N SER A 65 21.10 -1.08 6.01
CA SER A 65 22.31 -0.99 6.84
C SER A 65 23.60 -1.13 6.03
N ASP A 66 23.61 -1.93 4.98
CA ASP A 66 24.77 -2.03 4.09
C ASP A 66 24.99 -0.72 3.31
N TRP A 67 23.91 -0.11 2.81
CA TRP A 67 23.97 1.23 2.22
C TRP A 67 24.47 2.28 3.21
N LEU A 68 23.99 2.23 4.47
CA LEU A 68 24.46 3.12 5.52
C LEU A 68 25.97 2.94 5.80
N ARG A 69 26.46 1.69 5.84
CA ARG A 69 27.88 1.37 6.05
C ARG A 69 28.77 1.87 4.91
N ASP A 70 28.24 1.92 3.70
CA ASP A 70 28.90 2.48 2.52
C ASP A 70 28.90 4.03 2.51
N GLY A 71 28.30 4.67 3.52
CA GLY A 71 28.28 6.13 3.69
C GLY A 71 27.01 6.81 3.21
N PHE A 72 25.97 6.06 2.83
CA PHE A 72 24.69 6.61 2.38
C PHE A 72 23.75 6.82 3.56
N THR A 73 23.66 8.06 4.04
CA THR A 73 22.99 8.41 5.30
C THR A 73 21.62 9.09 5.12
N LEU A 74 21.19 9.35 3.89
CA LEU A 74 19.94 10.06 3.62
C LEU A 74 18.78 9.09 3.43
N ASN A 75 17.59 9.46 3.89
CA ASN A 75 16.37 8.72 3.60
C ASN A 75 16.09 8.75 2.08
N GLY A 76 15.63 7.63 1.53
CA GLY A 76 15.34 7.55 0.09
C GLY A 76 15.12 6.13 -0.39
N HIS A 77 14.92 5.97 -1.69
CA HIS A 77 14.86 4.66 -2.33
C HIS A 77 16.26 4.15 -2.64
N TYR A 78 16.53 2.91 -2.23
CA TYR A 78 17.80 2.23 -2.45
C TYR A 78 17.56 0.89 -3.14
N LEU A 79 18.47 0.52 -4.03
CA LEU A 79 18.43 -0.77 -4.71
C LEU A 79 18.99 -1.85 -3.79
N VAL A 80 18.16 -2.83 -3.42
CA VAL A 80 18.54 -3.91 -2.52
C VAL A 80 18.42 -5.28 -3.20
N ASP A 81 19.34 -6.17 -2.85
CA ASP A 81 19.40 -7.59 -3.23
C ASP A 81 19.66 -8.43 -1.95
N PRO A 82 18.61 -8.67 -1.14
CA PRO A 82 18.77 -9.25 0.20
C PRO A 82 19.31 -10.69 0.18
N ASP A 83 18.89 -11.48 -0.78
CA ASP A 83 19.23 -12.90 -0.94
C ASP A 83 20.40 -13.14 -1.89
N GLY A 84 20.81 -12.14 -2.67
CA GLY A 84 22.02 -12.16 -3.47
C GLY A 84 21.86 -12.93 -4.78
N LEU A 85 22.99 -13.22 -5.41
CA LEU A 85 23.03 -13.97 -6.68
C LEU A 85 22.22 -15.27 -6.61
N ARG A 86 21.38 -15.47 -7.63
CA ARG A 86 20.45 -16.62 -7.80
C ARG A 86 19.20 -16.57 -6.92
N GLY A 87 19.01 -15.50 -6.16
CA GLY A 87 17.79 -15.16 -5.46
C GLY A 87 16.75 -14.48 -6.36
N VAL A 88 15.85 -13.72 -5.73
CA VAL A 88 15.00 -12.76 -6.43
C VAL A 88 15.86 -11.62 -7.00
N SER A 89 15.41 -10.97 -8.07
CA SER A 89 16.13 -9.82 -8.63
C SER A 89 16.19 -8.67 -7.63
N GLU A 90 17.18 -7.80 -7.78
CA GLU A 90 17.25 -6.57 -7.00
C GLU A 90 16.01 -5.68 -7.21
N PHE A 91 15.61 -4.96 -6.16
CA PHE A 91 14.44 -4.09 -6.20
C PHE A 91 14.64 -2.84 -5.34
N LEU A 92 13.86 -1.79 -5.62
CA LEU A 92 13.90 -0.56 -4.85
C LEU A 92 13.08 -0.70 -3.56
N VAL A 93 13.67 -0.29 -2.44
CA VAL A 93 12.98 -0.15 -1.15
C VAL A 93 13.26 1.22 -0.55
N TRP A 94 12.30 1.78 0.17
CA TRP A 94 12.54 3.02 0.91
C TRP A 94 13.31 2.71 2.19
N CYS A 95 14.49 3.29 2.36
CA CYS A 95 15.27 3.19 3.58
C CYS A 95 15.08 4.45 4.43
N ASP A 96 14.56 4.28 5.65
CA ASP A 96 14.62 5.27 6.70
C ASP A 96 15.96 5.13 7.45
N MET A 97 16.95 5.91 6.99
CA MET A 97 18.29 6.00 7.55
C MET A 97 18.33 6.83 8.86
N SER A 98 17.21 7.47 9.25
CA SER A 98 17.11 8.18 10.53
C SER A 98 17.05 7.24 11.75
N LYS A 99 16.92 5.92 11.51
CA LYS A 99 16.87 4.87 12.53
C LYS A 99 18.19 4.11 12.59
N THR A 100 18.47 3.51 13.75
CA THR A 100 19.66 2.68 13.97
C THR A 100 19.25 1.35 14.64
N PRO A 101 19.27 0.21 13.93
CA PRO A 101 19.57 0.07 12.50
C PRO A 101 18.54 0.79 11.60
N PRO A 102 18.90 1.15 10.35
CA PRO A 102 17.96 1.62 9.34
C PRO A 102 16.75 0.70 9.18
N VAL A 103 15.65 1.30 8.73
CA VAL A 103 14.39 0.56 8.51
C VAL A 103 14.05 0.60 7.02
N ALA A 104 13.95 -0.59 6.41
CA ALA A 104 13.32 -0.76 5.13
C ALA A 104 11.79 -0.65 5.26
N VAL A 105 11.20 0.23 4.47
CA VAL A 105 9.77 0.55 4.46
C VAL A 105 9.17 0.07 3.14
N ILE A 106 8.15 -0.79 3.22
CA ILE A 106 7.40 -1.28 2.06
C ILE A 106 5.98 -0.75 2.15
N HIS A 107 5.66 0.16 1.23
CA HIS A 107 4.36 0.81 1.13
C HIS A 107 3.33 -0.02 0.36
N HIS A 108 2.05 0.28 0.62
CA HIS A 108 0.91 -0.32 -0.07
C HIS A 108 -0.18 0.72 -0.42
N ASP A 109 -1.18 0.30 -1.17
CA ASP A 109 -2.21 1.14 -1.77
C ASP A 109 -3.36 1.59 -0.84
N LYS A 110 -3.21 1.41 0.48
CA LYS A 110 -4.31 1.57 1.46
C LYS A 110 -3.85 2.13 2.82
N GLU A 111 -2.89 3.05 2.81
CA GLU A 111 -2.32 3.63 4.05
C GLU A 111 -3.17 4.76 4.65
N ASP A 112 -4.14 5.30 3.88
CA ASP A 112 -5.05 6.34 4.34
C ASP A 112 -6.03 5.83 5.41
N ARG A 113 -6.50 6.73 6.27
CA ARG A 113 -7.58 6.45 7.22
C ARG A 113 -8.92 6.33 6.49
N MET A 114 -9.43 5.12 6.37
CA MET A 114 -10.68 4.84 5.65
C MET A 114 -11.85 4.65 6.60
N ARG A 115 -12.98 5.31 6.31
CA ARG A 115 -14.26 5.10 7.01
C ARG A 115 -15.01 3.94 6.36
N ILE A 116 -15.58 3.06 7.18
CA ILE A 116 -16.35 1.89 6.74
C ILE A 116 -17.70 1.92 7.46
N ASP A 117 -18.78 1.94 6.69
CA ASP A 117 -20.17 1.89 7.14
C ASP A 117 -21.07 1.25 6.07
N GLY A 118 -22.22 0.73 6.49
CA GLY A 118 -23.20 0.04 5.65
C GLY A 118 -22.98 -1.46 5.49
N PHE A 119 -22.17 -2.09 6.35
CA PHE A 119 -21.84 -3.52 6.28
C PHE A 119 -22.14 -4.24 7.59
N GLU A 120 -23.27 -4.94 7.64
CA GLU A 120 -23.76 -5.63 8.84
C GLU A 120 -23.14 -7.03 8.99
N GLY A 121 -22.98 -7.74 7.87
CA GLY A 121 -22.49 -9.11 7.86
C GLY A 121 -21.04 -9.20 8.33
N LYS A 122 -20.71 -10.35 8.94
CA LYS A 122 -19.33 -10.66 9.36
C LYS A 122 -18.39 -10.64 8.16
N GLY A 123 -17.39 -9.77 8.21
CA GLY A 123 -16.41 -9.59 7.13
C GLY A 123 -17.03 -9.25 5.79
N GLU A 124 -18.22 -8.62 5.79
CA GLU A 124 -18.93 -8.25 4.57
C GLU A 124 -18.14 -7.21 3.76
N TYR A 125 -17.55 -6.23 4.44
CA TYR A 125 -16.60 -5.34 3.81
C TYR A 125 -15.25 -6.05 3.62
N LYS A 126 -14.76 -6.02 2.38
CA LYS A 126 -13.49 -6.66 1.99
C LYS A 126 -12.50 -5.60 1.52
N MET A 127 -11.35 -5.60 2.15
CA MET A 127 -10.24 -4.73 1.81
C MET A 127 -9.01 -5.60 1.57
N ASP A 128 -8.63 -5.75 0.31
CA ASP A 128 -7.40 -6.46 -0.08
C ASP A 128 -6.27 -5.43 -0.28
N ILE A 129 -5.06 -5.81 0.12
CA ILE A 129 -3.90 -4.91 0.16
C ILE A 129 -2.94 -5.24 -0.98
N VAL A 130 -2.56 -4.22 -1.75
CA VAL A 130 -1.60 -4.33 -2.84
C VAL A 130 -0.35 -3.54 -2.48
N TYR A 131 0.76 -4.28 -2.27
CA TYR A 131 2.06 -3.69 -2.01
C TYR A 131 2.73 -3.21 -3.30
N ALA A 132 3.56 -2.17 -3.18
CA ALA A 132 4.37 -1.67 -4.29
C ALA A 132 5.41 -2.69 -4.79
N THR A 133 5.72 -3.69 -3.96
CA THR A 133 6.74 -4.71 -4.19
C THR A 133 6.10 -6.11 -4.19
N SER A 134 6.59 -7.02 -5.03
CA SER A 134 6.05 -8.39 -5.12
C SER A 134 6.23 -9.17 -3.82
N SER A 135 5.35 -10.15 -3.57
CA SER A 135 5.44 -11.01 -2.38
C SER A 135 6.79 -11.73 -2.26
N GLN A 136 7.39 -12.15 -3.38
CA GLN A 136 8.71 -12.80 -3.40
C GLN A 136 9.82 -11.86 -2.90
N HIS A 137 9.84 -10.61 -3.36
CA HIS A 137 10.80 -9.61 -2.88
C HIS A 137 10.56 -9.27 -1.40
N ILE A 138 9.31 -9.14 -0.96
CA ILE A 138 8.98 -8.90 0.45
C ILE A 138 9.48 -10.05 1.33
N SER A 139 9.23 -11.30 0.93
CA SER A 139 9.71 -12.49 1.65
C SER A 139 11.24 -12.52 1.73
N ALA A 140 11.94 -12.32 0.61
CA ALA A 140 13.41 -12.30 0.59
C ALA A 140 13.99 -11.22 1.52
N LEU A 141 13.39 -10.02 1.53
CA LEU A 141 13.77 -8.95 2.45
C LEU A 141 13.53 -9.36 3.91
N MET A 142 12.33 -9.83 4.24
CA MET A 142 11.97 -10.19 5.62
C MET A 142 12.84 -11.31 6.18
N GLU A 143 13.18 -12.32 5.37
CA GLU A 143 14.06 -13.45 5.75
C GLU A 143 15.47 -13.00 6.12
N ARG A 144 15.93 -11.89 5.54
CA ARG A 144 17.28 -11.33 5.73
C ARG A 144 17.31 -10.09 6.63
N SER A 145 16.15 -9.62 7.07
CA SER A 145 16.00 -8.49 7.99
C SER A 145 16.01 -8.94 9.44
N GLY A 146 16.28 -8.00 10.35
CA GLY A 146 15.98 -8.10 11.78
C GLY A 146 14.46 -8.11 12.04
N PRO A 147 13.99 -7.58 13.18
CA PRO A 147 12.55 -7.51 13.45
C PRO A 147 11.80 -6.77 12.34
N CYS A 148 10.68 -7.35 11.91
CA CYS A 148 9.70 -6.69 11.05
C CYS A 148 8.42 -6.45 11.84
N ARG A 149 7.75 -5.33 11.57
CA ARG A 149 6.46 -4.99 12.16
C ARG A 149 5.56 -4.28 11.17
N GLN A 150 4.26 -4.46 11.36
CA GLN A 150 3.24 -3.66 10.69
C GLN A 150 2.14 -3.31 11.68
N ARG A 151 1.73 -2.03 11.68
CA ARG A 151 0.71 -1.53 12.62
C ARG A 151 -0.65 -1.46 11.96
N LEU A 152 -1.65 -2.05 12.61
CA LEU A 152 -3.05 -1.88 12.25
C LEU A 152 -3.74 -1.07 13.35
N ARG A 153 -4.46 -0.02 12.94
CA ARG A 153 -5.31 0.79 13.82
C ARG A 153 -6.77 0.61 13.41
N TYR A 154 -7.59 0.21 14.38
CA TYR A 154 -9.03 0.07 14.23
C TYR A 154 -9.72 1.00 15.22
N GLU A 155 -10.52 1.92 14.70
CA GLU A 155 -11.43 2.72 15.50
C GLU A 155 -12.86 2.30 15.20
N CYS A 156 -13.72 2.36 16.21
CA CYS A 156 -15.07 1.85 16.11
C CYS A 156 -16.04 2.71 16.90
N GLN A 157 -17.25 2.82 16.39
CA GLN A 157 -18.41 3.36 17.10
C GLN A 157 -19.57 2.41 16.83
N GLY A 158 -20.07 1.74 17.86
CA GLY A 158 -21.10 0.70 17.70
C GLY A 158 -20.66 -0.45 16.77
N SER A 159 -19.38 -0.82 16.77
CA SER A 159 -18.86 -1.86 15.88
C SER A 159 -17.91 -2.78 16.62
N ILE A 160 -18.15 -4.08 16.57
CA ILE A 160 -17.42 -5.11 17.31
C ILE A 160 -16.40 -5.85 16.44
N ILE A 161 -15.36 -6.35 17.10
CA ILE A 161 -14.40 -7.27 16.49
C ILE A 161 -14.88 -8.71 16.67
N TYR A 162 -15.22 -9.09 17.91
CA TYR A 162 -15.67 -10.43 18.27
C TYR A 162 -17.15 -10.47 18.62
N SER A 163 -17.84 -11.57 18.30
CA SER A 163 -19.16 -11.85 18.87
C SER A 163 -19.08 -11.93 20.40
N GLU A 164 -20.09 -11.40 21.10
CA GLU A 164 -20.20 -11.49 22.56
C GLU A 164 -20.26 -12.94 23.07
N THR A 165 -20.74 -13.87 22.23
CA THR A 165 -20.99 -15.27 22.59
C THR A 165 -19.85 -16.21 22.22
N SER A 166 -18.87 -15.77 21.45
CA SER A 166 -17.80 -16.64 20.94
C SER A 166 -16.51 -15.89 20.62
N ARG A 167 -15.37 -16.50 21.03
CA ARG A 167 -14.03 -16.00 20.68
C ARG A 167 -13.54 -16.47 19.32
N THR A 168 -14.25 -17.39 18.68
CA THR A 168 -13.84 -18.00 17.40
C THR A 168 -14.69 -17.51 16.22
N ASP A 169 -15.61 -16.59 16.48
CA ASP A 169 -16.59 -16.12 15.51
C ASP A 169 -16.57 -14.57 15.48
N PRO A 170 -15.55 -13.99 14.85
CA PRO A 170 -15.42 -12.55 14.75
C PRO A 170 -16.35 -11.95 13.68
N TYR A 171 -16.76 -10.71 13.91
CA TYR A 171 -17.33 -9.84 12.89
C TYR A 171 -16.26 -9.22 12.01
N SER A 172 -15.10 -8.92 12.59
CA SER A 172 -13.98 -8.31 11.90
C SER A 172 -12.67 -9.07 12.15
N TRP A 173 -11.88 -9.31 11.10
CA TRP A 173 -10.58 -9.98 11.20
C TRP A 173 -9.59 -9.45 10.17
N TRP A 174 -8.33 -9.82 10.34
CA TRP A 174 -7.25 -9.48 9.42
C TRP A 174 -6.71 -10.72 8.74
N GLU A 175 -6.08 -10.52 7.59
CA GLU A 175 -5.42 -11.57 6.83
C GLU A 175 -3.92 -11.28 6.80
N GLY A 176 -3.12 -12.27 7.18
CA GLY A 176 -1.68 -12.19 7.24
C GLY A 176 -1.06 -13.22 6.33
N ASN A 177 -0.19 -12.80 5.40
CA ASN A 177 0.44 -13.68 4.42
C ASN A 177 -0.57 -14.60 3.70
N GLY A 178 -1.71 -14.04 3.30
CA GLY A 178 -2.80 -14.76 2.62
C GLY A 178 -3.64 -15.70 3.49
N LYS A 179 -3.46 -15.69 4.82
CA LYS A 179 -4.23 -16.52 5.76
C LYS A 179 -5.16 -15.67 6.61
N GLU A 180 -6.40 -16.12 6.80
CA GLU A 180 -7.33 -15.47 7.73
C GLU A 180 -6.92 -15.66 9.18
N ILE A 181 -6.77 -14.57 9.93
CA ILE A 181 -6.42 -14.57 11.34
C ILE A 181 -7.61 -14.09 12.16
N LYS A 182 -8.40 -15.05 12.63
CA LYS A 182 -9.66 -14.82 13.36
C LYS A 182 -9.52 -14.90 14.88
N THR A 183 -8.37 -15.33 15.41
CA THR A 183 -8.21 -15.65 16.83
C THR A 183 -7.84 -14.45 17.71
N TYR A 184 -7.20 -13.43 17.15
CA TYR A 184 -6.77 -12.22 17.85
C TYR A 184 -6.69 -11.01 16.90
N TRP A 185 -6.84 -9.81 17.44
CA TRP A 185 -6.59 -8.56 16.71
C TRP A 185 -5.10 -8.19 16.84
N PRO A 186 -4.47 -7.47 15.89
CA PRO A 186 -3.09 -7.01 16.05
C PRO A 186 -2.82 -6.35 17.41
N GLY A 187 -1.64 -6.62 17.97
CA GLY A 187 -1.30 -6.31 19.36
C GLY A 187 -1.91 -7.25 20.42
N GLY A 188 -2.87 -8.11 20.07
CA GLY A 188 -3.39 -9.17 20.93
C GLY A 188 -2.42 -10.34 21.14
N ASN A 189 -2.95 -11.49 21.59
CA ASN A 189 -2.17 -12.72 21.78
C ASN A 189 -2.76 -13.88 20.95
N PRO A 190 -1.95 -14.62 20.16
CA PRO A 190 -2.44 -15.72 19.33
C PRO A 190 -3.17 -16.84 20.07
N HIS A 191 -2.82 -17.09 21.33
CA HIS A 191 -3.38 -18.18 22.14
C HIS A 191 -4.54 -17.69 23.02
N MET A 192 -4.42 -16.50 23.60
CA MET A 192 -5.44 -15.95 24.52
C MET A 192 -6.52 -15.14 23.81
N GLY A 193 -6.28 -14.75 22.56
CA GLY A 193 -7.10 -13.84 21.77
C GLY A 193 -7.06 -12.40 22.25
N GLY A 194 -8.06 -11.63 21.84
CA GLY A 194 -8.26 -10.24 22.25
C GLY A 194 -7.35 -9.25 21.53
N CYS A 195 -7.32 -8.03 22.06
CA CYS A 195 -6.59 -6.89 21.53
C CYS A 195 -5.45 -6.47 22.47
N GLU A 196 -4.67 -5.47 22.08
CA GLU A 196 -3.57 -4.96 22.90
C GLU A 196 -3.99 -4.55 24.32
N CYS A 197 -5.16 -3.91 24.44
CA CYS A 197 -5.72 -3.47 25.72
C CYS A 197 -5.94 -4.62 26.72
N TYR A 198 -6.07 -5.86 26.24
CA TYR A 198 -6.31 -7.02 27.09
C TYR A 198 -5.04 -7.40 27.86
N LYS A 199 -3.87 -7.26 27.22
CA LYS A 199 -2.57 -7.46 27.86
C LYS A 199 -2.34 -6.44 28.96
N THR A 200 -2.72 -5.19 28.72
CA THR A 200 -2.56 -4.06 29.64
C THR A 200 -3.70 -3.93 30.65
N LYS A 201 -4.72 -4.80 30.58
CA LYS A 201 -5.94 -4.76 31.41
C LYS A 201 -6.66 -3.40 31.36
N SER A 202 -6.61 -2.74 30.21
CA SER A 202 -7.17 -1.40 30.00
C SER A 202 -8.35 -1.39 29.03
N CYS A 203 -8.89 -2.56 28.64
CA CYS A 203 -10.05 -2.63 27.76
C CYS A 203 -11.31 -2.08 28.42
N ALA A 204 -12.11 -1.37 27.62
CA ALA A 204 -13.39 -0.83 28.04
C ALA A 204 -14.39 -1.93 28.47
N GLY A 205 -15.07 -1.69 29.59
CA GLY A 205 -16.16 -2.54 30.05
C GLY A 205 -15.77 -3.97 30.47
N GLY A 206 -14.49 -4.26 30.68
CA GLY A 206 -14.02 -5.60 31.03
C GLY A 206 -13.95 -6.57 29.85
N ASN A 207 -14.09 -6.07 28.62
CA ASN A 207 -14.00 -6.86 27.40
C ASN A 207 -12.56 -7.24 27.05
N LYS A 208 -12.39 -8.06 26.00
CA LYS A 208 -11.07 -8.41 25.44
C LYS A 208 -10.54 -7.40 24.41
N CYS A 209 -11.37 -6.45 24.01
CA CYS A 209 -11.07 -5.36 23.08
C CYS A 209 -11.91 -4.16 23.49
N ASN A 210 -11.46 -2.94 23.19
CA ASN A 210 -12.25 -1.75 23.44
C ASN A 210 -13.52 -1.73 22.58
N CYS A 211 -13.42 -2.10 21.30
CA CYS A 211 -14.52 -2.12 20.35
C CYS A 211 -15.63 -3.12 20.69
N ASN A 212 -15.29 -4.18 21.41
CA ASN A 212 -16.25 -5.12 21.96
C ASN A 212 -17.19 -4.52 23.02
N ARG A 213 -16.99 -3.25 23.42
CA ARG A 213 -17.94 -2.53 24.26
C ARG A 213 -19.27 -2.22 23.54
N ASN A 214 -19.25 -2.15 22.21
CA ASN A 214 -20.39 -1.87 21.35
C ASN A 214 -21.25 -0.68 21.82
N ASP A 215 -20.61 0.48 22.02
CA ASP A 215 -21.27 1.68 22.52
C ASP A 215 -21.06 2.87 21.57
N PRO A 216 -21.82 3.97 21.70
CA PRO A 216 -21.73 5.09 20.78
C PRO A 216 -20.47 5.95 21.01
N ALA A 217 -19.58 5.57 21.92
CA ALA A 217 -18.31 6.26 22.10
C ALA A 217 -17.33 5.76 21.04
N LEU A 218 -16.56 6.68 20.44
CA LEU A 218 -15.45 6.28 19.58
C LEU A 218 -14.39 5.58 20.42
N ARG A 219 -14.06 4.35 20.02
CA ARG A 219 -13.06 3.49 20.68
C ARG A 219 -12.00 3.07 19.70
N GLU A 220 -10.88 2.58 20.23
CA GLU A 220 -9.72 2.19 19.44
C GLU A 220 -9.12 0.87 19.95
N ASP A 221 -8.85 -0.03 19.01
CA ASP A 221 -7.98 -1.19 19.17
C ASP A 221 -6.90 -1.16 18.08
N SER A 222 -5.73 -0.65 18.45
CA SER A 222 -4.54 -0.66 17.61
C SER A 222 -3.55 -1.72 18.08
N GLY A 223 -2.68 -2.16 17.18
CA GLY A 223 -1.54 -2.97 17.58
C GLY A 223 -0.62 -3.34 16.43
N ASP A 224 0.57 -3.82 16.80
CA ASP A 224 1.58 -4.28 15.85
C ASP A 224 1.49 -5.79 15.65
N VAL A 225 1.65 -6.23 14.41
CA VAL A 225 1.98 -7.61 14.05
C VAL A 225 3.49 -7.67 13.86
N THR A 226 4.16 -8.54 14.62
CA THR A 226 5.62 -8.72 14.58
C THR A 226 6.05 -10.12 14.17
N ASP A 227 5.09 -11.04 14.03
CA ASP A 227 5.34 -12.39 13.57
C ASP A 227 5.54 -12.40 12.05
N LYS A 228 6.77 -12.66 11.62
CA LYS A 228 7.14 -12.68 10.20
C LYS A 228 6.39 -13.74 9.40
N GLU A 229 5.91 -14.82 10.02
CA GLU A 229 5.13 -15.84 9.32
C GLU A 229 3.73 -15.34 8.91
N LEU A 230 3.24 -14.32 9.62
CA LEU A 230 1.94 -13.69 9.42
C LEU A 230 2.04 -12.33 8.70
N LEU A 231 3.24 -11.81 8.50
CA LEU A 231 3.47 -10.59 7.72
C LEU A 231 3.69 -10.92 6.23
N PRO A 232 3.42 -9.98 5.33
CA PRO A 232 2.67 -8.73 5.54
C PRO A 232 1.16 -8.97 5.80
N ILE A 233 0.46 -7.95 6.32
CA ILE A 233 -1.02 -7.93 6.33
C ILE A 233 -1.51 -7.78 4.89
N THR A 234 -2.21 -8.80 4.38
CA THR A 234 -2.67 -8.88 2.98
C THR A 234 -4.13 -8.49 2.80
N GLY A 235 -4.89 -8.42 3.89
CA GLY A 235 -6.31 -8.10 3.81
C GLY A 235 -6.94 -7.79 5.16
N LEU A 236 -8.09 -7.13 5.11
CA LEU A 236 -8.98 -6.87 6.24
C LEU A 236 -10.41 -7.22 5.84
N ARG A 237 -11.15 -7.76 6.80
CA ARG A 237 -12.56 -8.10 6.70
C ARG A 237 -13.27 -7.42 7.84
N ILE A 238 -14.19 -6.52 7.54
CA ILE A 238 -14.88 -5.70 8.53
C ILE A 238 -16.39 -5.95 8.44
N GLY A 239 -17.06 -6.00 9.59
CA GLY A 239 -18.51 -6.13 9.73
C GLY A 239 -19.01 -5.36 10.95
N ASP A 240 -20.29 -5.53 11.31
CA ASP A 240 -20.93 -4.82 12.42
C ASP A 240 -20.83 -3.29 12.23
N THR A 241 -21.20 -2.83 11.05
CA THR A 241 -21.24 -1.41 10.68
C THR A 241 -22.51 -1.08 9.90
N GLY A 242 -23.58 -1.86 10.11
CA GLY A 242 -24.80 -1.80 9.29
C GLY A 242 -25.78 -0.73 9.75
N ASP A 243 -25.87 -0.49 11.07
CA ASP A 243 -26.86 0.44 11.61
C ASP A 243 -26.45 1.90 11.43
N ARG A 244 -27.45 2.80 11.49
CA ARG A 244 -27.32 4.23 11.17
C ARG A 244 -26.20 4.97 11.92
N ASN A 245 -25.83 4.51 13.12
CA ASN A 245 -24.82 5.15 13.96
C ASN A 245 -23.55 4.30 14.11
N GLU A 246 -23.44 3.22 13.35
CA GLU A 246 -22.32 2.30 13.39
C GLU A 246 -21.34 2.61 12.27
N HIS A 247 -20.07 2.67 12.62
CA HIS A 247 -19.00 2.78 11.65
C HIS A 247 -17.66 2.42 12.29
N SER A 248 -16.70 2.12 11.44
CA SER A 248 -15.30 2.00 11.84
C SER A 248 -14.41 2.89 11.00
N PHE A 249 -13.21 3.15 11.52
CA PHE A 249 -12.10 3.67 10.75
C PHE A 249 -10.92 2.70 10.83
N VAL A 250 -10.32 2.46 9.68
CA VAL A 250 -9.15 1.59 9.55
C VAL A 250 -7.98 2.39 9.03
N THR A 251 -6.81 2.19 9.65
CA THR A 251 -5.52 2.68 9.14
C THR A 251 -4.51 1.56 9.24
N LEU A 252 -4.01 1.10 8.09
CA LEU A 252 -2.94 0.11 8.00
C LEU A 252 -1.64 0.84 7.64
N GLY A 253 -0.63 0.72 8.49
CA GLY A 253 0.70 1.28 8.20
C GLY A 253 1.51 0.42 7.24
N PRO A 254 2.61 0.96 6.69
CA PRO A 254 3.52 0.19 5.85
C PRO A 254 4.19 -0.96 6.62
N LEU A 255 4.72 -1.94 5.89
CA LEU A 255 5.58 -2.96 6.49
C LEU A 255 6.97 -2.36 6.78
N LEU A 256 7.42 -2.47 8.02
CA LEU A 256 8.69 -1.94 8.49
C LEU A 256 9.61 -3.10 8.87
N CYS A 257 10.81 -3.16 8.30
CA CYS A 257 11.81 -4.16 8.62
C CYS A 257 13.15 -3.50 8.93
N GLU A 258 13.70 -3.77 10.12
CA GLU A 258 15.05 -3.30 10.49
C GLU A 258 16.10 -4.09 9.70
N ASN A 259 16.88 -3.45 8.83
CA ASN A 259 17.90 -4.16 8.05
C ASN A 259 19.05 -3.29 7.56
#